data_AF-A0A1Z5HPI8-F1
#
_entry.id   AF-A0A1Z5HPI8-F1
#
_cell.length_a   1.000
_cell.length_b   1.000
_cell.length_c   1.000
_cell.angle_alpha   90.00
_cell.angle_beta   90.00
_cell.angle_gamma   90.00
#
_symmetry.space_group_name_H-M   'P 1'
#
loop_
_entity.id
_entity.type
_entity.pdbx_description
1 polymer ?
#
loop_
_entity_poly.entity_id
_entity_poly.type
_entity_poly.pdbx_seq_one_letter_code
_entity_poly.pdbx_strand_id
1 'polypeptide(L)'
;MDEITAKLSKFFKNDEESFRVFDQTQVLETVEETTGTLSMMLGGIAGISLLVGGIGIMNIMLVSVTERTREIGIRKALGAKRKDILFQFLIESLVISGIGGIIGIFLGLILSLGMANFMRMSIKITVPVIWIAFSFALLVGVCFGLYPANKAASLRPIEALRYE
;
A
#
# COMPACT_ATOMS: atom_id res chain seq x y z
N MET A 1 29.23 -18.28 22.93
CA MET A 1 29.16 -17.48 24.16
C MET A 1 29.55 -18.27 25.39
N ASP A 2 28.94 -19.43 25.58
CA ASP A 2 29.24 -20.28 26.73
C ASP A 2 30.72 -20.69 26.85
N GLU A 3 31.42 -20.92 25.73
CA GLU A 3 32.85 -21.29 25.78
C GLU A 3 33.79 -20.15 26.22
N ILE A 4 33.50 -18.90 25.86
CA ILE A 4 34.35 -17.74 26.19
C ILE A 4 34.08 -17.32 27.64
N THR A 5 32.82 -17.27 28.05
CA THR A 5 32.40 -17.00 29.43
C THR A 5 32.88 -18.11 30.37
N ALA A 6 32.82 -19.39 29.96
CA ALA A 6 33.32 -20.51 30.77
C ALA A 6 34.85 -20.55 30.90
N LYS A 7 35.60 -20.09 29.87
CA LYS A 7 37.05 -19.92 29.98
C LYS A 7 37.41 -18.75 30.89
N LEU A 8 36.73 -17.62 30.78
CA LEU A 8 36.99 -16.43 31.59
C LEU A 8 36.59 -16.63 33.06
N SER A 9 35.47 -17.29 33.36
CA SER A 9 35.06 -17.61 34.73
C SER A 9 36.05 -18.54 35.44
N LYS A 10 36.66 -19.48 34.70
CA LYS A 10 37.70 -20.37 35.20
C LYS A 10 39.02 -19.64 35.51
N PHE A 11 39.36 -18.60 34.75
CA PHE A 11 40.55 -17.77 35.00
C PHE A 11 40.35 -16.79 36.16
N PHE A 12 39.15 -16.23 36.33
CA PHE A 12 38.81 -15.27 37.39
C PHE A 12 38.19 -15.90 38.65
N LYS A 13 38.44 -17.19 38.91
CA LYS A 13 37.96 -17.91 40.12
C LYS A 13 36.45 -17.72 40.40
N ASN A 14 35.63 -17.76 39.35
CA ASN A 14 34.17 -17.65 39.46
C ASN A 14 33.66 -16.33 40.04
N ASP A 15 34.49 -15.28 40.00
CA ASP A 15 34.07 -13.92 40.37
C ASP A 15 33.36 -13.28 39.17
N GLU A 16 32.04 -13.41 39.14
CA GLU A 16 31.18 -12.97 38.02
C GLU A 16 31.17 -11.45 37.82
N GLU A 17 31.63 -10.67 38.82
CA GLU A 17 31.76 -9.21 38.70
C GLU A 17 33.08 -8.77 38.03
N SER A 18 34.06 -9.65 37.90
CA SER A 18 35.40 -9.32 37.41
C SER A 18 35.48 -9.13 35.88
N PHE A 19 34.49 -9.60 35.11
CA PHE A 19 34.48 -9.46 33.65
C PHE A 19 33.07 -9.26 33.07
N ARG A 20 32.94 -8.39 32.06
CA ARG A 20 31.73 -8.26 31.22
C ARG A 20 32.09 -8.60 29.78
N VAL A 21 31.39 -9.57 29.21
CA VAL A 21 31.49 -9.88 27.78
C VAL A 21 30.36 -9.14 27.08
N PHE A 22 30.71 -8.14 26.26
CA PHE A 22 29.75 -7.45 25.40
C PHE A 22 29.67 -8.19 24.07
N ASP A 23 28.51 -8.75 23.77
CA ASP A 23 28.24 -9.33 22.44
C ASP A 23 27.67 -8.28 21.50
N GLN A 24 28.37 -8.03 20.41
CA GLN A 24 27.86 -7.15 19.37
C GLN A 24 26.72 -7.79 18.58
N THR A 25 26.64 -9.13 18.52
CA THR A 25 25.55 -9.86 17.85
C THR A 25 24.23 -9.71 18.60
N GLN A 26 24.24 -9.82 19.93
CA GLN A 26 23.04 -9.60 20.76
C GLN A 26 22.47 -8.19 20.63
N VAL A 27 23.34 -7.17 20.50
CA VAL A 27 22.91 -5.78 20.25
C VAL A 27 22.29 -5.65 18.85
N LEU A 28 22.88 -6.25 17.83
CA LEU A 28 22.34 -6.24 16.46
C LEU A 28 20.97 -6.93 16.39
N GLU A 29 20.82 -8.10 17.02
CA GLU A 29 19.56 -8.85 17.07
C GLU A 29 18.45 -8.02 17.73
N THR A 30 18.75 -7.34 18.84
CA THR A 30 17.81 -6.45 19.53
C THR A 30 17.37 -5.28 18.63
N VAL A 31 18.30 -4.69 17.86
CA VAL A 31 18.01 -3.58 16.94
C VAL A 31 17.20 -4.05 15.74
N GLU A 32 17.50 -5.22 15.17
CA GLU A 32 16.74 -5.82 14.07
C GLU A 32 15.32 -6.16 14.50
N GLU A 33 15.13 -6.76 15.68
CA GLU A 33 13.81 -7.07 16.23
C GLU A 33 12.98 -5.79 16.42
N THR A 34 13.55 -4.78 17.08
CA THR A 34 12.88 -3.50 17.33
C THR A 34 12.51 -2.80 16.02
N THR A 35 13.42 -2.78 15.05
CA THR A 35 13.19 -2.19 13.72
C THR A 35 12.12 -2.97 12.96
N GLY A 36 12.10 -4.30 13.08
CA GLY A 36 11.09 -5.18 12.51
C GLY A 36 9.69 -4.90 13.08
N THR A 37 9.56 -4.75 14.40
CA THR A 37 8.30 -4.39 15.05
C THR A 37 7.80 -3.03 14.57
N LEU A 38 8.67 -2.01 14.54
CA LEU A 38 8.32 -0.68 14.05
C LEU A 38 7.88 -0.71 12.57
N SER A 39 8.59 -1.49 11.74
CA SER A 39 8.25 -1.66 10.32
C SER A 39 6.88 -2.32 10.15
N MET A 40 6.55 -3.31 10.98
CA MET A 40 5.24 -3.96 10.96
C MET A 40 4.13 -3.00 11.38
N MET A 41 4.34 -2.19 12.41
CA MET A 41 3.39 -1.15 12.84
C MET A 41 3.13 -0.13 11.73
N LEU A 42 4.20 0.40 11.11
CA LEU A 42 4.10 1.33 9.98
C LEU A 42 3.40 0.69 8.78
N GLY A 43 3.71 -0.57 8.48
CA GLY A 43 3.03 -1.34 7.44
C GLY A 43 1.53 -1.50 7.73
N GLY A 44 1.15 -1.74 8.99
CA GLY A 44 -0.25 -1.79 9.41
C GLY A 44 -0.97 -0.46 9.21
N ILE A 45 -0.36 0.66 9.62
CA ILE A 45 -0.92 2.00 9.40
C ILE A 45 -1.08 2.29 7.91
N ALA A 46 -0.04 1.99 7.11
CA ALA A 46 -0.09 2.15 5.66
C ALA A 46 -1.21 1.30 5.02
N GLY A 47 -1.40 0.06 5.48
CA GLY A 47 -2.47 -0.82 5.05
C GLY A 47 -3.86 -0.25 5.34
N ILE A 48 -4.08 0.29 6.55
CA ILE A 48 -5.34 0.95 6.91
C ILE A 48 -5.57 2.20 6.05
N SER A 49 -4.53 3.03 5.84
CA SER A 49 -4.62 4.19 4.96
C SER A 49 -5.00 3.81 3.52
N LEU A 50 -4.46 2.70 3.01
CA LEU A 50 -4.81 2.17 1.69
C LEU A 50 -6.26 1.68 1.62
N LEU A 51 -6.77 1.04 2.67
CA LEU A 51 -8.18 0.64 2.74
C LEU A 51 -9.11 1.87 2.71
N VAL A 52 -8.82 2.90 3.52
CA VAL A 52 -9.60 4.14 3.54
C VAL A 52 -9.54 4.85 2.19
N GLY A 53 -8.36 4.92 1.56
CA GLY A 53 -8.19 5.44 0.22
C GLY A 53 -8.99 4.66 -0.83
N GLY A 54 -8.97 3.33 -0.75
CA GLY A 54 -9.76 2.44 -1.61
C GLY A 54 -11.26 2.66 -1.48
N ILE A 55 -11.77 2.83 -0.26
CA ILE A 55 -13.18 3.19 -0.01
C ILE A 55 -13.52 4.54 -0.68
N GLY A 56 -12.60 5.50 -0.63
CA GLY A 56 -12.73 6.79 -1.32
C GLY A 56 -12.88 6.63 -2.84
N ILE A 57 -12.02 5.81 -3.47
CA ILE A 57 -12.11 5.49 -4.90
C ILE A 57 -13.47 4.86 -5.21
N MET A 58 -13.88 3.87 -4.43
CA MET A 58 -15.18 3.21 -4.60
C MET A 58 -16.34 4.21 -4.53
N ASN A 59 -16.32 5.14 -3.58
CA ASN A 59 -17.39 6.12 -3.40
C ASN A 59 -17.47 7.10 -4.58
N ILE A 60 -16.33 7.66 -5.00
CA ILE A 60 -16.27 8.55 -6.17
C ILE A 60 -16.81 7.83 -7.42
N MET A 61 -16.41 6.57 -7.61
CA MET A 61 -16.88 5.76 -8.73
C MET A 61 -18.39 5.48 -8.65
N LEU A 62 -18.94 5.19 -7.46
CA LEU A 62 -20.38 5.00 -7.28
C LEU A 62 -21.17 6.26 -7.63
N VAL A 63 -20.70 7.44 -7.19
CA VAL A 63 -21.31 8.72 -7.53
C VAL A 63 -21.24 8.98 -9.03
N SER A 64 -20.08 8.75 -9.65
CA SER A 64 -19.91 8.92 -11.11
C SER A 64 -20.85 8.02 -11.92
N VAL A 65 -21.06 6.77 -11.47
CA VAL A 65 -22.01 5.86 -12.11
C VAL A 65 -23.44 6.39 -12.01
N THR A 66 -23.83 6.93 -10.85
CA THR A 66 -25.16 7.51 -10.68
C THR A 66 -25.37 8.76 -11.54
N GLU A 67 -24.38 9.65 -11.63
CA GLU A 67 -24.45 10.84 -12.49
C GLU A 67 -24.50 10.48 -13.98
N ARG A 68 -23.74 9.46 -14.40
CA ARG A 68 -23.68 9.01 -15.79
C ARG A 68 -24.71 7.92 -16.14
N THR A 69 -25.71 7.68 -15.30
CA THR A 69 -26.69 6.58 -15.47
C THR A 69 -27.37 6.63 -16.85
N ARG A 70 -27.83 7.81 -17.27
CA ARG A 70 -28.54 7.99 -18.54
C ARG A 70 -27.63 7.72 -19.75
N GLU A 71 -26.37 8.18 -19.69
CA GLU A 71 -25.38 7.92 -20.75
C GLU A 71 -25.08 6.43 -20.91
N ILE A 72 -24.92 5.71 -19.79
CA ILE A 72 -24.72 4.25 -19.79
C ILE A 72 -25.94 3.55 -20.39
N GLY A 73 -27.15 4.01 -20.04
CA GLY A 73 -28.42 3.52 -20.59
C GLY A 73 -28.49 3.64 -22.11
N ILE A 74 -28.14 4.81 -22.64
CA ILE A 74 -28.10 5.08 -24.10
C ILE A 74 -27.07 4.17 -24.78
N ARG A 75 -25.85 4.04 -24.24
CA ARG A 75 -24.82 3.14 -24.81
C ARG A 75 -25.29 1.69 -24.87
N LYS A 76 -25.95 1.21 -23.81
CA LYS A 76 -26.49 -0.16 -23.78
C LYS A 76 -27.68 -0.35 -24.72
N ALA A 77 -28.53 0.67 -24.91
CA ALA A 77 -29.62 0.63 -25.88
C ALA A 77 -29.10 0.57 -27.34
N LEU A 78 -27.95 1.18 -27.61
CA LEU A 78 -27.23 1.11 -28.89
C LEU A 78 -26.43 -0.20 -29.09
N GLY A 79 -26.47 -1.12 -28.12
CA GLY A 79 -25.86 -2.44 -28.24
C GLY A 79 -24.54 -2.65 -27.47
N ALA A 80 -24.10 -1.71 -26.64
CA ALA A 80 -22.92 -1.92 -25.79
C ALA A 80 -23.13 -3.10 -24.83
N LYS A 81 -22.17 -4.03 -24.79
CA LYS A 81 -22.25 -5.21 -23.92
C LYS A 81 -21.92 -4.83 -22.49
N ARG A 82 -22.39 -5.65 -21.54
CA ARG A 82 -22.03 -5.54 -20.11
C ARG A 82 -20.52 -5.44 -19.89
N LYS A 83 -19.75 -6.18 -20.70
CA LYS A 83 -18.28 -6.24 -20.64
C LYS A 83 -17.63 -4.91 -21.00
N ASP A 84 -18.17 -4.20 -21.99
CA ASP A 84 -17.61 -2.94 -22.49
C ASP A 84 -17.71 -1.86 -21.41
N ILE A 85 -18.88 -1.77 -20.76
CA ILE A 85 -19.12 -0.86 -19.64
C ILE A 85 -18.25 -1.24 -18.43
N LEU A 86 -18.14 -2.53 -18.11
CA LEU A 86 -17.30 -3.01 -17.01
C LEU A 86 -15.83 -2.60 -17.21
N PHE A 87 -15.27 -2.85 -18.40
CA PHE A 87 -13.88 -2.48 -18.70
C PHE A 87 -13.67 -0.97 -18.70
N GLN A 88 -14.62 -0.18 -19.19
CA GLN A 88 -14.52 1.27 -19.15
C GLN A 88 -14.34 1.79 -17.72
N PHE A 89 -15.20 1.37 -16.79
CA PHE A 89 -15.12 1.82 -15.40
C PHE A 89 -13.93 1.22 -14.64
N LEU A 90 -13.52 -0.02 -14.97
CA LEU A 90 -12.28 -0.59 -14.42
C LEU A 90 -11.05 0.18 -14.86
N ILE A 91 -10.98 0.58 -16.13
CA ILE A 91 -9.89 1.42 -16.65
C ILE A 91 -9.91 2.79 -15.97
N GLU A 92 -11.08 3.41 -15.78
CA GLU A 92 -11.20 4.69 -15.07
C GLU A 92 -10.65 4.58 -13.63
N SER A 93 -10.97 3.50 -12.92
CA SER A 93 -10.44 3.24 -11.58
C SER A 93 -8.92 2.94 -11.59
N LEU A 94 -8.42 2.20 -12.57
CA LEU A 94 -6.99 1.96 -12.77
C LEU A 94 -6.22 3.25 -13.08
N VAL A 95 -6.80 4.16 -13.85
CA VAL A 95 -6.19 5.46 -14.16
C VAL A 95 -6.14 6.32 -12.91
N ILE A 96 -7.23 6.40 -12.14
CA ILE A 96 -7.27 7.16 -10.87
C ILE A 96 -6.23 6.61 -9.88
N SER A 97 -6.20 5.30 -9.66
CA SER A 97 -5.24 4.66 -8.75
C SER A 97 -3.80 4.70 -9.27
N GLY A 98 -3.59 4.58 -10.58
CA GLY A 98 -2.28 4.70 -11.22
C GLY A 98 -1.70 6.10 -11.12
N ILE A 99 -2.49 7.14 -11.41
CA ILE A 99 -2.08 8.53 -11.24
C ILE A 99 -1.80 8.82 -9.76
N GLY A 100 -2.69 8.41 -8.86
CA GLY A 100 -2.49 8.56 -7.42
C GLY A 100 -1.24 7.84 -6.92
N GLY A 101 -0.96 6.63 -7.43
CA GLY A 101 0.23 5.85 -7.11
C GLY A 101 1.51 6.53 -7.60
N ILE A 102 1.52 7.05 -8.82
CA ILE A 102 2.66 7.81 -9.36
C ILE A 102 2.92 9.06 -8.51
N ILE A 103 1.87 9.85 -8.23
CA ILE A 103 1.98 11.05 -7.39
C ILE A 103 2.49 10.68 -5.99
N GLY A 104 1.95 9.62 -5.39
CA GLY A 104 2.38 9.13 -4.08
C GLY A 104 3.85 8.70 -4.06
N ILE A 105 4.33 8.02 -5.11
CA ILE A 105 5.75 7.65 -5.25
C ILE A 105 6.61 8.91 -5.36
N PHE A 106 6.24 9.87 -6.22
CA PHE A 106 6.98 11.12 -6.35
C PHE A 106 7.06 11.90 -5.03
N LEU A 107 5.93 12.05 -4.34
CA LEU A 107 5.89 12.71 -3.03
C LEU A 107 6.73 11.95 -2.00
N GLY A 108 6.65 10.62 -1.96
CA GLY A 108 7.45 9.78 -1.08
C GLY A 108 8.95 9.92 -1.32
N LEU A 109 9.38 9.97 -2.58
CA LEU A 109 10.78 10.19 -2.96
C LEU A 109 11.27 11.59 -2.55
N ILE A 110 10.47 12.63 -2.80
CA ILE A 110 10.82 14.01 -2.44
C ILE A 110 10.94 14.15 -0.92
N LEU A 111 9.96 13.64 -0.17
CA LEU A 111 9.97 13.68 1.30
C LEU A 111 11.14 12.88 1.87
N SER A 112 11.41 11.70 1.31
CA SER A 112 12.55 10.88 1.70
C SER A 112 13.87 11.62 1.49
N LEU A 113 14.11 12.19 0.29
CA LEU A 113 15.34 12.94 0.02
C LEU A 113 15.45 14.21 0.87
N GLY A 114 14.34 14.90 1.13
CA GLY A 114 14.30 16.05 2.03
C GLY A 114 14.68 15.70 3.46
N MET A 115 14.13 14.60 3.99
CA MET A 115 14.45 14.10 5.33
C MET A 115 15.89 13.59 5.44
N ALA A 116 16.42 12.93 4.39
CA ALA A 116 17.81 12.49 4.37
C ALA A 116 18.79 13.65 4.58
N ASN A 117 18.55 14.78 3.90
CA ASN A 117 19.36 15.98 4.05
C ASN A 117 19.19 16.64 5.43
N PHE A 118 17.98 16.66 5.98
CA PHE A 118 17.72 17.29 7.29
C PHE A 118 18.31 16.48 8.45
N MET A 119 18.18 15.15 8.42
CA MET A 119 18.61 14.25 9.49
C MET A 119 20.05 13.72 9.32
N ARG A 120 20.74 14.09 8.24
CA ARG A 120 22.08 13.57 7.87
C ARG A 120 22.15 12.03 7.85
N MET A 121 21.05 11.39 7.45
CA MET A 121 20.91 9.93 7.41
C MET A 121 20.92 9.42 5.97
N SER A 122 21.58 8.30 5.72
CA SER A 122 21.56 7.65 4.41
C SER A 122 20.26 6.87 4.24
N ILE A 123 19.42 7.27 3.28
CA ILE A 123 18.21 6.53 2.92
C ILE A 123 18.46 5.73 1.66
N LYS A 124 18.19 4.42 1.73
CA LYS A 124 18.36 3.50 0.60
C LYS A 124 17.05 3.34 -0.16
N ILE A 125 16.96 3.99 -1.32
CA ILE A 125 15.82 3.83 -2.23
C ILE A 125 16.04 2.58 -3.09
N THR A 126 15.12 1.62 -2.99
CA THR A 126 15.24 0.32 -3.68
C THR A 126 14.16 0.21 -4.75
N VAL A 127 14.58 0.10 -6.02
CA VAL A 127 13.68 0.05 -7.20
C VAL A 127 12.60 -1.06 -7.10
N PRO A 128 12.92 -2.29 -6.66
CA PRO A 128 11.90 -3.33 -6.41
C PRO A 128 10.75 -2.87 -5.50
N VAL A 129 11.03 -2.11 -4.44
CA VAL A 129 10.01 -1.65 -3.47
C VAL A 129 9.05 -0.66 -4.13
N ILE A 130 9.55 0.21 -5.00
CA ILE A 130 8.73 1.16 -5.76
C ILE A 130 7.75 0.41 -6.67
N TRP A 131 8.22 -0.61 -7.38
CA TRP A 131 7.36 -1.44 -8.25
C TRP A 131 6.31 -2.21 -7.47
N ILE A 132 6.67 -2.75 -6.30
CA ILE A 132 5.72 -3.42 -5.40
C ILE A 132 4.65 -2.43 -4.92
N ALA A 133 5.05 -1.24 -4.47
CA ALA A 133 4.11 -0.20 -4.03
C ALA A 133 3.17 0.25 -5.15
N PHE A 134 3.71 0.47 -6.37
CA PHE A 134 2.91 0.84 -7.53
C PHE A 134 1.90 -0.26 -7.91
N SER A 135 2.36 -1.51 -7.95
CA SER A 135 1.50 -2.66 -8.25
C SER A 135 0.40 -2.83 -7.21
N PHE A 136 0.72 -2.59 -5.94
CA PHE A 136 -0.27 -2.63 -4.86
C PHE A 136 -1.33 -1.53 -5.00
N ALA A 137 -0.94 -0.31 -5.39
CA ALA A 137 -1.87 0.78 -5.66
C ALA A 137 -2.85 0.43 -6.80
N LEU A 138 -2.35 -0.16 -7.90
CA LEU A 138 -3.19 -0.65 -9.00
C LEU A 138 -4.14 -1.76 -8.55
N LEU A 139 -3.65 -2.71 -7.74
CA LEU A 139 -4.46 -3.79 -7.20
C LEU A 139 -5.62 -3.25 -6.35
N VAL A 140 -5.35 -2.28 -5.48
CA VAL A 140 -6.37 -1.59 -4.68
C VAL A 140 -7.40 -0.92 -5.59
N GLY A 141 -6.96 -0.24 -6.66
CA GLY A 141 -7.85 0.34 -7.67
C GLY A 141 -8.77 -0.71 -8.29
N VAL A 142 -8.24 -1.85 -8.73
CA VAL A 142 -9.05 -2.93 -9.31
C VAL A 142 -10.04 -3.49 -8.28
N CYS A 143 -9.59 -3.80 -7.06
CA CYS A 143 -10.45 -4.38 -6.02
C CYS A 143 -11.63 -3.48 -5.67
N PHE A 144 -11.38 -2.19 -5.41
CA PHE A 144 -12.41 -1.23 -5.02
C PHE A 144 -13.22 -0.68 -6.21
N GLY A 145 -12.66 -0.70 -7.43
CA GLY A 145 -13.32 -0.32 -8.67
C GLY A 145 -14.23 -1.40 -9.26
N LEU A 146 -14.03 -2.68 -8.92
CA LEU A 146 -14.80 -3.79 -9.48
C LEU A 146 -16.27 -3.73 -9.10
N TYR A 147 -16.58 -3.40 -7.84
CA TYR A 147 -17.96 -3.28 -7.36
C TYR A 147 -18.77 -2.20 -8.12
N PRO A 148 -18.34 -0.93 -8.18
CA PRO A 148 -19.07 0.11 -8.92
C PRO A 148 -19.10 -0.18 -10.43
N ALA A 149 -18.00 -0.70 -11.01
CA ALA A 149 -17.98 -1.07 -12.42
C ALA A 149 -19.02 -2.15 -12.75
N ASN A 150 -19.18 -3.16 -11.87
CA ASN A 150 -20.19 -4.19 -12.04
C ASN A 150 -21.61 -3.63 -11.87
N LYS A 151 -21.81 -2.72 -10.90
CA LYS A 151 -23.08 -2.01 -10.72
C LYS A 151 -23.47 -1.25 -11.99
N ALA A 152 -22.56 -0.46 -12.55
CA ALA A 152 -22.76 0.27 -13.81
C ALA A 152 -23.11 -0.66 -14.98
N ALA A 153 -22.35 -1.74 -15.12
CA ALA A 153 -22.56 -2.71 -16.18
C ALA A 153 -23.92 -3.43 -16.08
N SER A 154 -24.45 -3.60 -14.88
CA SER A 154 -25.74 -4.27 -14.62
C SER A 154 -26.99 -3.42 -14.88
N LEU A 155 -26.85 -2.10 -15.07
CA LEU A 155 -27.99 -1.19 -15.29
C LEU A 155 -28.84 -1.58 -16.51
N ARG A 156 -30.17 -1.65 -16.34
CA ARG A 156 -31.07 -1.96 -17.46
C ARG A 156 -31.33 -0.69 -18.28
N PRO A 157 -31.27 -0.73 -19.62
CA PRO A 157 -31.50 0.45 -20.47
C PRO A 157 -32.84 1.14 -20.19
N ILE A 158 -33.87 0.33 -19.94
CA ILE A 158 -35.23 0.83 -19.69
C ILE A 158 -35.34 1.60 -18.36
N GLU A 159 -34.59 1.17 -17.33
CA GLU A 159 -34.55 1.84 -16.03
C GLU A 159 -33.71 3.12 -16.12
N ALA A 160 -32.59 3.07 -16.86
CA ALA A 160 -31.69 4.20 -17.05
C ALA A 160 -32.28 5.35 -17.88
N LEU A 161 -33.23 5.06 -18.78
CA LEU A 161 -33.92 6.07 -19.60
C LEU A 161 -35.19 6.63 -18.95
N ARG A 162 -35.71 5.96 -17.90
CA ARG A 162 -36.87 6.41 -17.12
C ARG A 162 -36.47 7.27 -15.91
N TYR A 163 -35.17 7.41 -15.67
CA TYR A 163 -34.62 8.35 -14.70
C TYR A 163 -34.73 9.77 -15.30
N GLU A 164 -35.50 10.63 -14.64
CA GLU A 164 -35.35 12.09 -14.74
C GLU A 164 -34.04 12.53 -14.06
#